data_AF-A0A7X7PHW1-F1
#
_entry.id   AF-A0A7X7PHW1-F1
#
_cell.length_a   1.000
_cell.length_b   1.000
_cell.length_c   1.000
_cell.angle_alpha   90.00
_cell.angle_beta   90.00
_cell.angle_gamma   90.00
#
_symmetry.space_group_name_H-M   'P 1'
#
loop_
_entity.id
_entity.type
_entity.pdbx_description
1 polymer ?
#
loop_
_entity_poly.entity_id
_entity_poly.type
_entity_poly.pdbx_seq_one_letter_code
_entity_poly.pdbx_strand_id
1 'polypeptide(L)'
;MRLFIAVRLSPELRALIARETAALRAAVPDVRWTGEEALHVTLRFLGEVTGEDAAAIQSVLDACASAHEPFTLGITGLGAFPRMA
;
A
#
# COMPACT_ATOMS: atom_id res chain seq x y z
N MET A 1 -8.79 -8.66 15.06
CA MET A 1 -8.95 -7.75 13.90
C MET A 1 -7.72 -7.92 13.03
N ARG A 2 -7.85 -7.92 11.70
CA ARG A 2 -6.69 -8.11 10.82
C ARG A 2 -5.99 -6.79 10.52
N LEU A 3 -4.73 -6.66 10.93
CA LEU A 3 -3.95 -5.44 10.75
C LEU A 3 -2.72 -5.67 9.87
N PHE A 4 -2.27 -4.56 9.28
CA PHE A 4 -1.01 -4.42 8.57
C PHE A 4 -0.54 -2.97 8.69
N ILE A 5 0.75 -2.75 8.45
CA ILE A 5 1.39 -1.43 8.43
C ILE A 5 1.66 -1.06 6.98
N ALA A 6 1.30 0.15 6.57
CA ALA A 6 1.49 0.61 5.20
C ALA A 6 1.83 2.09 5.10
N VAL A 7 2.48 2.44 4.00
CA VAL A 7 2.65 3.84 3.55
C VAL A 7 1.51 4.18 2.60
N ARG A 8 0.78 5.25 2.93
CA ARG A 8 -0.27 5.79 2.05
C ARG A 8 0.36 6.50 0.87
N LEU A 9 -0.18 6.26 -0.32
CA LEU A 9 0.19 7.02 -1.50
C LEU A 9 -0.53 8.38 -1.50
N SER A 10 0.13 9.41 -2.02
CA SER A 10 -0.51 10.71 -2.20
C SER A 10 -1.67 10.61 -3.20
N PRO A 11 -2.72 11.45 -3.10
CA PRO A 11 -3.83 11.44 -4.05
C PRO A 11 -3.38 11.56 -5.51
N GLU A 12 -2.37 12.39 -5.76
CA GLU A 12 -1.81 12.62 -7.10
C GLU A 12 -1.19 11.35 -7.68
N LEU A 13 -0.48 10.58 -6.84
CA LEU A 13 0.14 9.32 -7.23
C LEU A 13 -0.90 8.22 -7.45
N ARG A 14 -2.00 8.19 -6.68
CA ARG A 14 -3.10 7.24 -6.90
C ARG A 14 -3.81 7.52 -8.23
N ALA A 15 -4.09 8.78 -8.52
CA ALA A 15 -4.68 9.21 -9.80
C ALA A 15 -3.76 8.89 -10.98
N LEU A 16 -2.44 9.09 -10.81
CA LEU A 16 -1.42 8.71 -11.79
C LEU A 16 -1.50 7.21 -12.08
N ILE A 17 -1.46 6.34 -11.07
CA ILE A 17 -1.55 4.88 -11.24
C ILE A 17 -2.86 4.48 -11.92
N ALA A 18 -4.00 5.09 -11.53
CA ALA A 18 -5.30 4.81 -12.14
C ALA A 18 -5.29 5.13 -13.65
N ARG A 19 -4.71 6.27 -14.04
CA ARG A 19 -4.56 6.67 -15.44
C ARG A 19 -3.64 5.72 -16.21
N GLU A 20 -2.44 5.46 -15.70
CA GLU A 20 -1.44 4.63 -16.40
C GLU A 20 -1.88 3.17 -16.52
N THR A 21 -2.75 2.68 -15.63
CA THR A 21 -3.29 1.31 -15.68
C THR A 21 -4.63 1.20 -16.41
N ALA A 22 -5.21 2.28 -16.92
CA ALA A 22 -6.56 2.29 -17.51
C ALA A 22 -6.70 1.35 -18.71
N ALA A 23 -5.73 1.35 -19.63
CA ALA A 23 -5.73 0.45 -20.79
C ALA A 23 -5.59 -1.02 -20.38
N LEU A 24 -4.75 -1.30 -19.37
CA LEU A 24 -4.60 -2.65 -18.83
C LEU A 24 -5.88 -3.13 -18.14
N ARG A 25 -6.52 -2.26 -17.36
CA ARG A 25 -7.84 -2.50 -16.74
C ARG A 25 -8.89 -2.88 -17.76
N ALA A 26 -8.93 -2.19 -18.89
CA ALA A 26 -9.86 -2.51 -19.98
C ALA A 26 -9.52 -3.83 -20.69
N ALA A 27 -8.23 -4.17 -20.82
CA ALA A 27 -7.77 -5.38 -21.50
C ALA A 27 -7.98 -6.67 -20.70
N VAL A 28 -8.03 -6.60 -19.35
CA VAL A 28 -8.27 -7.75 -18.47
C VAL A 28 -9.45 -7.49 -17.51
N PRO A 29 -10.70 -7.45 -18.05
CA PRO A 29 -11.88 -7.11 -17.26
C PRO A 29 -12.20 -8.12 -16.15
N ASP A 30 -11.72 -9.36 -16.28
CA ASP A 30 -11.96 -10.44 -15.30
C ASP A 30 -11.06 -10.33 -14.04
N VAL A 31 -10.08 -9.42 -14.05
CA VAL A 31 -9.22 -9.18 -12.88
C VAL A 31 -9.96 -8.33 -11.86
N ARG A 32 -9.93 -8.75 -10.59
CA ARG A 32 -10.38 -7.92 -9.48
C ARG A 32 -9.36 -6.81 -9.22
N TRP A 33 -9.68 -5.60 -9.65
CA TRP A 33 -8.84 -4.44 -9.44
C TRP A 33 -9.00 -3.83 -8.04
N THR A 34 -7.88 -3.47 -7.42
CA THR A 34 -7.89 -2.66 -6.20
C THR A 34 -8.43 -1.26 -6.51
N GLY A 35 -9.36 -0.79 -5.67
CA GLY A 35 -9.89 0.57 -5.75
C GLY A 35 -8.81 1.60 -5.46
N GLU A 36 -8.93 2.79 -6.07
CA GLU A 36 -7.93 3.84 -6.00
C GLU A 36 -7.56 4.20 -4.55
N GLU A 37 -8.55 4.46 -3.71
CA GLU A 37 -8.35 4.81 -2.29
C GLU A 37 -7.71 3.69 -1.44
N ALA A 38 -7.75 2.45 -1.93
CA ALA A 38 -7.12 1.32 -1.26
C ALA A 38 -5.67 1.08 -1.70
N LEU A 39 -5.12 1.88 -2.62
CA LEU A 39 -3.71 1.76 -3.04
C LEU A 39 -2.75 2.23 -1.95
N HIS A 40 -1.83 1.35 -1.57
CA HIS A 40 -0.81 1.58 -0.54
C HIS A 40 0.41 0.70 -0.78
N VAL A 41 1.52 1.02 -0.12
CA VAL A 41 2.69 0.13 -0.02
C VAL A 41 2.68 -0.54 1.33
N THR A 42 2.43 -1.85 1.37
CA THR A 42 2.49 -2.62 2.62
C THR A 42 3.94 -2.76 3.08
N LEU A 43 4.21 -2.39 4.33
CA LEU A 43 5.50 -2.60 4.98
C LEU A 43 5.52 -3.93 5.73
N ARG A 44 4.43 -4.27 6.42
CA ARG A 44 4.35 -5.51 7.21
C ARG A 44 2.91 -5.96 7.44
N PHE A 45 2.63 -7.23 7.18
CA PHE A 45 1.39 -7.88 7.62
C PHE A 45 1.52 -8.32 9.09
N LEU A 46 0.53 -7.99 9.92
CA LEU A 46 0.51 -8.34 11.35
C LEU A 46 -0.44 -9.51 11.65
N GLY A 47 -1.39 -9.79 10.75
CA GLY A 47 -2.36 -10.86 10.97
C GLY A 47 -3.44 -10.44 11.97
N GLU A 48 -3.93 -11.38 12.78
CA GLU A 48 -4.91 -11.09 13.83
C GLU A 48 -4.26 -10.40 15.02
N VAL A 49 -4.82 -9.26 15.41
CA VAL A 49 -4.36 -8.42 16.52
C VAL A 49 -5.53 -8.12 17.45
N THR A 50 -5.27 -8.06 18.76
CA THR A 50 -6.26 -7.65 19.77
C THR A 50 -6.40 -6.12 19.81
N GLY A 51 -7.46 -5.61 20.43
CA GLY A 51 -7.62 -4.15 20.58
C GLY A 51 -6.53 -3.52 21.45
N GLU A 52 -6.08 -4.23 22.48
CA GLU A 52 -5.00 -3.79 23.38
C GLU A 52 -3.65 -3.73 22.66
N ASP A 53 -3.31 -4.78 21.91
CA ASP A 53 -2.08 -4.83 21.11
C ASP A 53 -2.06 -3.73 20.03
N ALA A 54 -3.22 -3.40 19.44
CA ALA A 54 -3.31 -2.35 18.44
C ALA A 54 -2.87 -0.98 18.99
N ALA A 55 -3.24 -0.65 20.24
CA ALA A 55 -2.80 0.58 20.89
C ALA A 55 -1.30 0.59 21.16
N ALA A 56 -0.74 -0.54 21.62
CA ALA A 56 0.71 -0.67 21.83
C ALA A 56 1.49 -0.55 20.51
N ILE A 57 0.99 -1.16 19.43
CA ILE A 57 1.55 -1.04 18.08
C ILE A 57 1.58 0.42 17.64
N GLN A 58 0.50 1.18 17.86
CA GLN A 58 0.46 2.60 17.50
C GLN A 58 1.58 3.39 18.21
N SER A 59 1.78 3.20 19.51
CA SER A 59 2.85 3.88 20.24
C SER A 59 4.26 3.55 19.71
N VAL A 60 4.50 2.29 19.34
CA VAL A 60 5.78 1.88 18.73
C VAL A 60 5.95 2.53 17.35
N LEU A 61 4.89 2.56 16.54
CA LEU A 61 4.93 3.20 15.22
C LEU A 61 5.21 4.70 15.31
N ASP A 62 4.62 5.40 16.28
CA ASP A 62 4.84 6.84 16.48
C ASP A 62 6.30 7.14 16.87
N ALA A 63 6.87 6.32 17.76
CA ALA A 63 8.28 6.42 18.14
C ALA A 63 9.22 6.12 16.96
N CYS A 64 8.93 5.06 16.18
CA CYS A 64 9.69 4.74 14.97
C CYS A 64 9.60 5.86 13.93
N ALA A 65 8.40 6.38 13.64
CA ALA A 65 8.22 7.43 12.65
C ALA A 65 8.93 8.73 13.06
N SER A 66 8.90 9.09 14.35
CA SER A 66 9.57 10.29 14.87
C SER A 66 11.10 10.21 14.84
N ALA A 67 11.64 8.98 14.85
CA ALA A 67 13.08 8.74 14.81
C ALA A 67 13.68 8.74 13.38
N HIS A 68 12.86 8.87 12.34
CA HIS A 68 13.32 8.84 10.94
C HIS A 68 12.94 10.13 10.20
N GLU A 69 13.87 10.67 9.42
CA GLU A 69 13.58 11.81 8.56
C GLU A 69 12.72 11.40 7.35
N PRO A 70 11.82 12.28 6.88
CA PRO A 70 11.10 12.07 5.63
C PRO A 70 12.05 11.89 4.45
N PHE A 71 11.72 10.97 3.53
CA PHE A 71 12.49 10.71 2.32
C PHE A 71 11.58 10.58 1.10
N THR A 72 12.17 10.73 -0.08
CA THR A 72 11.47 10.62 -1.36
C THR A 72 11.53 9.20 -1.90
N LEU A 73 10.40 8.69 -2.37
CA LEU A 73 10.28 7.42 -3.08
C LEU A 73 9.76 7.66 -4.49
N GLY A 74 10.37 6.99 -5.46
CA GLY A 74 9.87 6.89 -6.84
C GLY A 74 9.26 5.52 -7.10
N ILE A 75 8.19 5.48 -7.89
CA ILE A 75 7.59 4.23 -8.40
C ILE A 75 7.87 4.15 -9.90
N THR A 76 8.25 2.97 -10.37
CA THR A 76 8.54 2.73 -11.79
C THR A 76 8.16 1.31 -12.18
N GLY A 77 7.77 1.15 -13.45
CA GLY A 77 7.47 -0.12 -14.06
C GLY A 77 6.19 -0.80 -13.56
N LEU A 78 5.88 -1.92 -14.19
CA LEU A 78 4.85 -2.86 -13.77
C LEU A 78 5.50 -4.23 -13.59
N GLY A 79 4.91 -5.03 -12.70
CA GLY A 79 5.40 -6.35 -12.34
C GLY A 79 4.25 -7.34 -12.17
N ALA A 80 4.55 -8.63 -12.22
CA ALA A 80 3.61 -9.70 -11.90
C ALA A 80 4.26 -10.73 -10.96
N PHE A 81 3.45 -11.31 -10.08
CA PHE A 81 3.84 -12.35 -9.14
C PHE A 81 2.96 -13.60 -9.34
N PRO A 82 3.51 -14.83 -9.38
CA PRO A 82 4.91 -15.18 -9.12
C PRO A 82 5.88 -14.91 -10.29
N ARG A 83 5.40 -14.64 -11.51
CA ARG A 83 6.25 -14.27 -12.65
C ARG A 83 5.52 -13.35 -13.63
N MET A 84 6.31 -12.48 -14.26
CA MET A 84 5.96 -11.73 -15.46
C MET A 84 6.60 -12.48 -16.63
N ALA A 85 5.85 -12.73 -17.71
CA ALA A 85 6.39 -13.43 -18.88
C ALA A 85 7.48 -12.61 -19.57
#